data_AF-A0A1C4XT50-F1
#
_entry.id   AF-A0A1C4XT50-F1
#
_cell.length_a   1.000
_cell.length_b   1.000
_cell.length_c   1.000
_cell.angle_alpha   90.00
_cell.angle_beta   90.00
_cell.angle_gamma   90.00
#
_symmetry.space_group_name_H-M   'P 1'
#
loop_
_entity.id
_entity.type
_entity.pdbx_description
1 polymer ?
#
loop_
_entity_poly.entity_id
_entity_poly.type
_entity_poly.pdbx_seq_one_letter_code
_entity_poly.pdbx_strand_id
1 'polypeptide(L)'
;MTGSRRGPWLSATVGALVGVAIAVATLWRWHDIASAEAWLNAHLVNAVGLADTKSIGAAVIFPLDQRWVGFMVSSGCSVAMLLIPPIVLASTLIGFRRITVSRGLNALAMAVVLLVTVNQLRLAAVVVSMQTWGFRLGYERSHVLIGSVITTAGLIAVTILFVVLVSRTKRTRGAAAGVH
;
A
#
# COMPACT_ATOMS: atom_id res chain seq x y z
N MET A 1 12.55 -43.57 -17.92
CA MET A 1 11.39 -42.66 -17.84
C MET A 1 11.56 -41.71 -16.65
N THR A 2 12.33 -40.64 -16.81
CA THR A 2 12.59 -39.63 -15.77
C THR A 2 11.83 -38.34 -16.10
N GLY A 3 10.52 -38.36 -15.84
CA GLY A 3 9.65 -37.20 -16.02
C GLY A 3 10.02 -36.10 -15.04
N SER A 4 10.73 -35.07 -15.52
CA SER A 4 11.23 -33.97 -14.72
C SER A 4 10.07 -33.21 -14.05
N ARG A 5 9.94 -33.34 -12.72
CA ARG A 5 9.08 -32.51 -11.87
C ARG A 5 9.60 -31.06 -11.70
N ARG A 6 10.38 -30.54 -12.67
CA ARG A 6 11.00 -29.20 -12.63
C ARG A 6 10.02 -28.07 -12.98
N GLY A 7 8.83 -28.39 -13.51
CA GLY A 7 7.87 -27.46 -14.11
C GLY A 7 7.27 -26.36 -13.20
N PRO A 8 6.85 -26.63 -11.95
CA PRO A 8 6.16 -25.60 -11.14
C PRO A 8 7.10 -24.76 -10.25
N TRP A 9 8.29 -25.28 -9.93
CA TRP A 9 9.23 -24.57 -9.06
C TRP A 9 10.03 -23.50 -9.81
N LEU A 10 10.39 -23.76 -11.08
CA LEU A 10 11.03 -22.77 -11.95
C LEU A 10 10.11 -21.58 -12.28
N SER A 11 8.82 -21.82 -12.51
CA SER A 11 7.86 -20.73 -12.74
C SER A 11 7.59 -19.92 -11.46
N ALA A 12 7.62 -20.57 -10.30
CA ALA A 12 7.49 -19.90 -9.01
C ALA A 12 8.72 -19.04 -8.67
N THR A 13 9.93 -19.53 -8.93
CA THR A 13 11.15 -18.73 -8.72
C THR A 13 11.22 -17.54 -9.67
N VAL A 14 10.87 -17.71 -10.95
CA VAL A 14 10.78 -16.59 -11.90
C VAL A 14 9.72 -15.58 -11.45
N GLY A 15 8.54 -16.03 -11.01
CA GLY A 15 7.50 -15.15 -10.47
C GLY A 15 7.95 -14.38 -9.23
N ALA A 16 8.63 -15.05 -8.29
CA ALA A 16 9.20 -14.42 -7.11
C ALA A 16 10.28 -13.39 -7.46
N LEU A 17 11.19 -13.71 -8.39
CA LEU A 17 12.23 -12.80 -8.86
C LEU A 17 11.65 -11.56 -9.55
N VAL A 18 10.62 -11.72 -10.38
CA VAL A 18 9.91 -10.60 -11.00
C VAL A 18 9.24 -9.73 -9.92
N GLY A 19 8.58 -10.35 -8.94
CA GLY A 19 7.98 -9.61 -7.82
C GLY A 19 9.01 -8.82 -7.01
N VAL A 20 10.16 -9.43 -6.72
CA VAL A 20 11.28 -8.76 -6.03
C VAL A 20 11.85 -7.64 -6.89
N ALA A 21 12.03 -7.84 -8.20
CA ALA A 21 12.51 -6.79 -9.10
C ALA A 21 11.56 -5.58 -9.14
N ILE A 22 10.24 -5.81 -9.19
CA ILE A 22 9.24 -4.75 -9.12
C ILE A 22 9.31 -4.05 -7.74
N ALA A 23 9.44 -4.79 -6.65
CA ALA A 23 9.58 -4.21 -5.30
C ALA A 23 10.85 -3.33 -5.19
N VAL A 24 11.98 -3.80 -5.71
CA VAL A 24 13.25 -3.05 -5.73
C VAL A 24 13.14 -1.82 -6.61
N ALA A 25 12.53 -1.92 -7.79
CA ALA A 25 12.29 -0.76 -8.66
C ALA A 25 11.39 0.29 -7.98
N THR A 26 10.38 -0.16 -7.22
CA THR A 26 9.50 0.72 -6.44
C THR A 26 10.27 1.43 -5.33
N LEU A 27 11.20 0.74 -4.65
CA LEU A 27 12.08 1.32 -3.64
C LEU A 27 13.09 2.31 -4.23
N TRP A 28 13.62 2.05 -5.42
CA TRP A 28 14.51 3.00 -6.09
C TRP A 28 13.80 4.31 -6.43
N ARG A 29 12.51 4.24 -6.81
CA ARG A 29 11.70 5.43 -7.09
C ARG A 29 10.94 5.94 -5.87
N TRP A 30 11.35 5.58 -4.65
CA TRP A 30 10.62 5.97 -3.45
C TRP A 30 10.54 7.48 -3.27
N HIS A 31 11.56 8.24 -3.70
CA HIS A 31 11.58 9.70 -3.57
C HIS A 31 10.52 10.36 -4.45
N ASP A 32 10.40 9.90 -5.70
CA ASP A 32 9.35 10.33 -6.63
C ASP A 32 7.96 10.02 -6.05
N ILE A 33 7.78 8.80 -5.53
CA ILE A 33 6.52 8.33 -4.94
C ILE A 33 6.17 9.16 -3.70
N ALA A 34 7.13 9.42 -2.82
CA ALA A 34 6.93 10.22 -1.61
C ALA A 34 6.56 11.68 -1.95
N SER A 35 7.14 12.25 -3.01
CA SER A 35 6.77 13.58 -3.48
C SER A 35 5.34 13.63 -4.02
N ALA A 36 4.93 12.61 -4.79
CA ALA A 36 3.56 12.49 -5.28
C ALA A 36 2.55 12.25 -4.14
N GLU A 37 2.94 11.48 -3.12
CA GLU A 37 2.14 11.26 -1.92
C GLU A 37 1.92 12.55 -1.12
N ALA A 38 2.99 13.34 -0.92
CA ALA A 38 2.93 14.61 -0.22
C ALA A 38 2.05 15.62 -0.98
N TRP A 39 2.19 15.68 -2.31
CA TRP A 39 1.35 16.52 -3.16
C TRP A 39 -0.12 16.11 -3.10
N LEU A 40 -0.42 14.81 -3.25
CA LEU A 40 -1.78 14.30 -3.17
C LEU A 40 -2.40 14.57 -1.79
N ASN A 41 -1.62 14.42 -0.72
CA ASN A 41 -2.10 14.68 0.63
C ASN A 41 -2.44 16.15 0.84
N ALA A 42 -1.53 17.06 0.47
CA ALA A 42 -1.76 18.50 0.57
C ALA A 42 -3.01 18.91 -0.24
N HIS A 43 -3.17 18.35 -1.44
CA HIS A 43 -4.35 18.64 -2.26
C HIS A 43 -5.65 18.13 -1.62
N LEU A 44 -5.67 16.91 -1.09
CA LEU A 44 -6.84 16.34 -0.42
C LEU A 44 -7.20 17.08 0.87
N VAL A 45 -6.21 17.38 1.71
CA VAL A 45 -6.42 18.08 2.98
C VAL A 45 -6.94 19.50 2.75
N ASN A 46 -6.40 20.19 1.73
CA ASN A 46 -6.87 21.50 1.32
C ASN A 46 -8.28 21.43 0.69
N ALA A 47 -8.55 20.46 -0.19
CA ALA A 47 -9.85 20.29 -0.83
C ALA A 47 -10.99 20.00 0.15
N VAL A 48 -10.71 19.27 1.24
CA VAL A 48 -11.70 19.01 2.29
C VAL A 48 -11.76 20.17 3.31
N GLY A 49 -10.90 21.18 3.19
CA GLY A 49 -10.89 22.36 4.05
C GLY A 49 -10.38 22.12 5.48
N LEU A 50 -9.60 21.05 5.69
CA LEU A 50 -9.05 20.74 7.02
C LEU A 50 -7.87 21.65 7.36
N ALA A 51 -7.02 21.99 6.38
CA ALA A 51 -5.83 22.79 6.61
C ALA A 51 -5.28 23.42 5.32
N ASP A 52 -4.77 24.66 5.41
CA ASP A 52 -3.97 25.31 4.37
C ASP A 52 -2.61 24.62 4.22
N THR A 53 -2.60 23.48 3.55
CA THR A 53 -1.42 22.65 3.34
C THR A 53 -0.77 22.93 1.99
N LYS A 54 0.57 22.94 1.97
CA LYS A 54 1.40 22.98 0.75
C LYS A 54 2.42 21.86 0.79
N SER A 55 2.69 21.24 -0.36
CA SER A 55 3.73 20.23 -0.51
C SER A 55 5.00 20.85 -1.09
N ILE A 56 6.17 20.60 -0.48
CA ILE A 56 7.48 20.93 -1.05
C ILE A 56 8.30 19.63 -1.11
N GLY A 57 8.43 19.06 -2.30
CA GLY A 57 9.06 17.75 -2.48
C GLY A 57 8.31 16.67 -1.70
N ALA A 58 9.02 15.90 -0.87
CA ALA A 58 8.45 14.89 0.02
C ALA A 58 7.99 15.45 1.38
N ALA A 59 7.92 16.77 1.56
CA ALA A 59 7.46 17.40 2.80
C ALA A 59 6.07 18.03 2.64
N VAL A 60 5.23 17.87 3.67
CA VAL A 60 3.93 18.55 3.80
C VAL A 60 4.07 19.65 4.83
N ILE A 61 3.70 20.88 4.47
CA ILE A 61 3.87 22.09 5.28
C ILE A 61 2.51 22.75 5.47
N PHE A 62 2.23 23.23 6.67
CA PHE A 62 0.98 23.92 7.02
C PHE A 62 1.24 24.98 8.11
N PRO A 63 0.39 26.01 8.20
CA PRO A 63 0.51 27.02 9.24
C PRO A 63 0.03 26.47 10.59
N LEU A 64 0.83 26.68 11.64
CA LEU A 64 0.50 26.37 13.03
C LEU A 64 1.03 27.49 13.93
N ASP A 65 0.15 28.14 14.70
CA ASP A 65 0.50 29.19 15.67
C ASP A 65 1.51 30.24 15.15
N GLN A 66 1.18 30.88 14.01
CA GLN A 66 1.99 31.90 13.33
C GLN A 66 3.34 31.41 12.77
N ARG A 67 3.59 30.10 12.72
CA ARG A 67 4.79 29.51 12.11
C ARG A 67 4.41 28.49 11.04
N TRP A 68 5.23 28.40 10.00
CA TRP A 68 5.14 27.32 9.03
C TRP A 68 5.84 26.10 9.60
N VAL A 69 5.07 25.05 9.84
CA VAL A 69 5.59 23.77 10.31
C VAL A 69 5.30 22.70 9.28
N GLY A 70 6.17 21.70 9.18
CA GLY A 70 5.97 20.61 8.23
C GLY A 70 6.67 19.36 8.68
N PHE A 71 6.24 18.24 8.12
CA PHE A 71 6.88 16.94 8.32
C PHE A 71 7.30 16.35 6.98
N MET A 72 8.40 15.62 7.01
CA MET A 72 8.91 14.90 5.85
C MET A 72 8.29 13.50 5.82
N VAL A 73 7.77 13.10 4.66
CA VAL A 73 7.31 11.73 4.43
C VAL A 73 8.54 10.82 4.46
N SER A 74 8.72 10.13 5.60
CA SER A 74 9.81 9.16 5.79
C SER A 74 9.57 7.88 5.00
N SER A 75 10.61 7.10 4.73
CA SER A 75 10.55 5.85 3.98
C SER A 75 9.58 4.83 4.58
N GLY A 76 9.51 4.74 5.91
CA GLY A 76 8.56 3.87 6.62
C GLY A 76 7.09 4.31 6.49
N CYS A 77 6.87 5.53 6.03
CA CYS A 77 5.57 6.12 5.80
C CYS A 77 5.14 6.07 4.32
N SER A 78 6.00 5.63 3.40
CA SER A 78 5.61 5.58 1.99
C SER A 78 4.78 4.35 1.66
N VAL A 79 3.80 4.51 0.76
CA VAL A 79 3.07 3.41 0.11
C VAL A 79 4.04 2.43 -0.56
N ALA A 80 5.21 2.90 -1.02
CA ALA A 80 6.23 2.08 -1.64
C ALA A 80 6.63 0.88 -0.76
N MET A 81 6.78 1.06 0.56
CA MET A 81 7.07 -0.04 1.48
C MET A 81 5.86 -0.95 1.72
N LEU A 82 4.67 -0.35 1.84
CA LEU A 82 3.41 -1.09 2.06
C LEU A 82 3.04 -1.99 0.87
N LEU A 83 3.48 -1.64 -0.33
CA LEU A 83 3.23 -2.39 -1.56
C LEU A 83 4.10 -3.65 -1.72
N ILE A 84 5.22 -3.75 -1.02
CA ILE A 84 6.15 -4.88 -1.18
C ILE A 84 5.47 -6.22 -0.87
N PRO A 85 4.81 -6.41 0.29
CA PRO A 85 4.16 -7.69 0.60
C PRO A 85 3.12 -8.15 -0.44
N PRO A 86 2.14 -7.33 -0.89
CA PRO A 86 1.17 -7.77 -1.88
C PRO A 86 1.79 -8.01 -3.27
N ILE A 87 2.81 -7.24 -3.68
CA ILE A 87 3.52 -7.49 -4.95
C ILE A 87 4.21 -8.85 -4.92
N VAL A 88 4.96 -9.14 -3.85
CA VAL A 88 5.68 -10.42 -3.70
C VAL A 88 4.67 -11.58 -3.65
N LEU A 89 3.59 -11.44 -2.87
CA LEU A 89 2.57 -12.47 -2.74
C LEU A 89 1.83 -12.74 -4.05
N ALA A 90 1.38 -11.70 -4.76
CA ALA A 90 0.70 -11.83 -6.05
C ALA A 90 1.60 -12.49 -7.10
N SER A 91 2.85 -12.03 -7.21
CA SER A 91 3.81 -12.55 -8.20
C SER A 91 4.17 -14.01 -7.91
N THR A 92 4.32 -14.38 -6.63
CA THR A 92 4.57 -15.76 -6.21
C THR A 92 3.38 -16.67 -6.51
N LEU A 93 2.14 -16.24 -6.24
CA LEU A 93 0.94 -17.03 -6.52
C LEU A 93 0.68 -17.22 -8.02
N ILE A 94 0.96 -16.19 -8.84
CA ILE A 94 0.93 -16.30 -10.30
C ILE A 94 2.02 -17.29 -10.78
N GLY A 95 3.23 -17.22 -10.22
CA GLY A 95 4.33 -18.14 -10.54
C GLY A 95 4.02 -19.60 -10.22
N PHE A 96 3.30 -19.87 -9.12
CA PHE A 96 2.78 -21.20 -8.78
C PHE A 96 1.58 -21.63 -9.64
N ARG A 97 1.11 -20.80 -10.59
CA ARG A 97 -0.12 -21.01 -11.37
C ARG A 97 -1.36 -21.28 -10.50
N ARG A 98 -1.35 -20.82 -9.25
CA ARG A 98 -2.48 -20.95 -8.31
C ARG A 98 -3.63 -20.02 -8.70
N ILE A 99 -3.31 -18.91 -9.37
CA ILE A 99 -4.26 -17.88 -9.84
C ILE A 99 -3.91 -17.46 -11.27
N THR A 100 -4.91 -16.97 -12.02
CA THR A 100 -4.69 -16.39 -13.35
C THR A 100 -4.01 -15.02 -13.26
N VAL A 101 -3.20 -14.67 -14.26
CA VAL A 101 -2.48 -13.38 -14.30
C VAL A 101 -3.44 -12.20 -14.15
N SER A 102 -4.57 -12.22 -14.87
CA SER A 102 -5.61 -11.19 -14.79
C SER A 102 -6.18 -11.00 -13.38
N ARG A 103 -6.37 -12.09 -12.61
CA ARG A 103 -6.87 -12.01 -11.23
C ARG A 103 -5.81 -11.53 -10.28
N GLY A 104 -4.57 -11.98 -10.44
CA GLY A 104 -3.44 -11.48 -9.64
C GLY A 104 -3.21 -9.99 -9.85
N LEU A 105 -3.30 -9.52 -11.10
CA LEU A 105 -3.24 -8.09 -11.43
C LEU A 105 -4.41 -7.31 -10.85
N ASN A 106 -5.65 -7.80 -10.95
CA ASN A 106 -6.81 -7.12 -10.34
C ASN A 106 -6.70 -7.05 -8.81
N ALA A 107 -6.28 -8.14 -8.16
CA ALA A 107 -6.08 -8.16 -6.71
C ALA A 107 -4.96 -7.20 -6.28
N LEU A 108 -3.87 -7.14 -7.06
CA LEU A 108 -2.78 -6.20 -6.82
C LEU A 108 -3.25 -4.75 -7.02
N ALA A 109 -4.00 -4.46 -8.08
CA ALA A 109 -4.55 -3.13 -8.34
C ALA A 109 -5.47 -2.67 -7.21
N MET A 110 -6.36 -3.53 -6.70
CA MET A 110 -7.19 -3.17 -5.56
C MET A 110 -6.38 -2.98 -4.27
N ALA A 111 -5.35 -3.82 -4.05
CA ALA A 111 -4.44 -3.65 -2.92
C ALA A 111 -3.68 -2.31 -2.99
N VAL A 112 -3.22 -1.91 -4.18
CA VAL A 112 -2.59 -0.61 -4.41
C VAL A 112 -3.54 0.53 -4.04
N VAL A 113 -4.76 0.54 -4.58
CA VAL A 113 -5.75 1.59 -4.30
C VAL A 113 -6.04 1.69 -2.80
N LEU A 114 -6.24 0.54 -2.15
CA LEU A 114 -6.54 0.51 -0.72
C LEU A 114 -5.36 1.01 0.12
N LEU A 115 -4.12 0.58 -0.19
CA LEU A 115 -2.92 1.02 0.52
C LEU A 115 -2.62 2.50 0.33
N VAL A 116 -2.80 3.02 -0.89
CA VAL A 116 -2.71 4.47 -1.16
C VAL A 116 -3.72 5.22 -0.30
N THR A 117 -4.97 4.75 -0.26
CA THR A 117 -6.05 5.38 0.53
C THR A 117 -5.71 5.38 2.03
N VAL A 118 -5.29 4.24 2.57
CA VAL A 118 -4.87 4.10 3.97
C VAL A 118 -3.69 5.03 4.28
N ASN A 119 -2.72 5.12 3.37
CA ASN A 119 -1.58 6.01 3.55
C ASN A 119 -2.00 7.48 3.58
N GLN A 120 -2.90 7.89 2.68
CA GLN A 120 -3.44 9.24 2.66
C GLN A 120 -4.20 9.57 3.95
N LEU A 121 -5.01 8.63 4.46
CA LEU A 121 -5.67 8.77 5.76
C LEU A 121 -4.64 8.90 6.90
N ARG A 122 -3.54 8.15 6.84
CA ARG A 122 -2.45 8.24 7.83
C ARG A 122 -1.82 9.63 7.85
N LEU A 123 -1.46 10.15 6.67
CA LEU A 123 -0.85 11.47 6.53
C LEU A 123 -1.83 12.58 6.97
N ALA A 124 -3.10 12.49 6.57
CA ALA A 124 -4.13 13.43 7.00
C ALA A 124 -4.35 13.41 8.52
N ALA A 125 -4.36 12.23 9.14
CA ALA A 125 -4.49 12.11 10.60
C ALA A 125 -3.32 12.76 11.35
N VAL A 126 -2.10 12.69 10.81
CA VAL A 126 -0.94 13.40 11.35
C VAL A 126 -1.15 14.91 11.31
N VAL A 127 -1.60 15.46 10.18
CA VAL A 127 -1.90 16.91 10.05
C VAL A 127 -2.95 17.34 11.07
N VAL A 128 -4.08 16.63 11.16
CA VAL A 128 -5.17 16.95 12.09
C VAL A 128 -4.71 16.87 13.54
N SER A 129 -3.91 15.88 13.88
CA SER A 129 -3.39 15.77 15.25
C SER A 129 -2.40 16.86 15.61
N MET A 130 -1.56 17.30 14.66
CA MET A 130 -0.67 18.43 14.87
C MET A 130 -1.45 19.74 15.09
N GLN A 131 -2.57 19.93 14.38
CA GLN A 131 -3.44 21.08 14.58
C GLN A 131 -4.17 21.04 15.94
N THR A 132 -4.62 19.87 16.37
CA THR A 132 -5.43 19.74 17.59
C THR A 132 -4.60 19.69 18.87
N TRP A 133 -3.44 19.03 18.86
CA TRP A 133 -2.60 18.79 20.06
C TRP A 133 -1.26 19.56 20.05
N GLY A 134 -1.04 20.40 19.04
CA GLY A 134 0.20 21.15 18.84
C GLY A 134 1.34 20.31 18.25
N PHE A 135 2.39 20.98 17.78
CA PHE A 135 3.45 20.35 16.95
C PHE A 135 4.14 19.15 17.64
N ARG A 136 4.57 19.31 18.89
CA ARG A 136 5.43 18.33 19.57
C ARG A 136 4.64 17.11 20.06
N LEU A 137 3.51 17.32 20.74
CA LEU A 137 2.65 16.23 21.21
C LEU A 137 1.87 15.56 20.07
N GLY A 138 1.39 16.36 19.11
CA GLY A 138 0.64 15.86 17.96
C GLY A 138 1.50 15.00 17.03
N TYR A 139 2.74 15.40 16.76
CA TYR A 139 3.65 14.58 15.96
C TYR A 139 4.03 13.29 16.68
N GLU A 140 4.41 13.34 17.95
CA GLU A 140 4.88 12.16 18.68
C GLU A 140 3.75 11.12 18.90
N ARG A 141 2.54 11.58 19.26
CA ARG A 141 1.36 10.72 19.43
C ARG A 141 0.87 10.16 18.10
N SER A 142 0.78 10.98 17.06
CA SER A 142 0.22 10.51 15.78
C SER A 142 1.18 9.70 14.95
N HIS A 143 2.47 9.98 15.06
CA HIS A 143 3.47 9.20 14.33
C HIS A 143 3.56 7.77 14.87
N VAL A 144 3.40 7.55 16.18
CA VAL A 144 3.54 6.21 16.79
C VAL A 144 2.20 5.49 16.95
N LEU A 145 1.17 6.13 17.50
CA LEU A 145 -0.10 5.45 17.83
C LEU A 145 -1.08 5.46 16.66
N ILE A 146 -1.46 6.65 16.17
CA ILE A 146 -2.47 6.76 15.11
C ILE A 146 -1.94 6.18 13.81
N GLY A 147 -0.68 6.46 13.50
CA GLY A 147 0.02 5.91 12.35
C GLY A 147 0.01 4.39 12.32
N SER A 148 0.37 3.75 13.45
CA SER A 148 0.42 2.28 13.58
C SER A 148 -0.96 1.63 13.50
N VAL A 149 -1.99 2.24 14.11
CA VAL A 149 -3.37 1.71 14.05
C VAL A 149 -3.88 1.74 12.61
N ILE A 150 -3.69 2.85 11.89
CA ILE A 150 -4.14 3.00 10.50
C ILE A 150 -3.41 2.01 9.58
N THR A 151 -2.08 1.87 9.71
CA THR A 151 -1.32 0.92 8.88
C THR A 151 -1.69 -0.52 9.19
N THR A 152 -1.86 -0.88 10.46
CA THR A 152 -2.26 -2.23 10.88
C THR A 152 -3.64 -2.57 10.35
N ALA A 153 -4.63 -1.68 10.51
CA ALA A 153 -5.96 -1.86 9.97
C ALA A 153 -5.95 -1.99 8.44
N GLY A 154 -5.15 -1.16 7.75
CA GLY A 154 -4.97 -1.24 6.32
C GLY A 154 -4.34 -2.55 5.84
N LEU A 155 -3.30 -3.03 6.53
CA LEU A 155 -2.68 -4.32 6.22
C LEU A 155 -3.63 -5.50 6.44
N ILE A 156 -4.42 -5.46 7.53
CA ILE A 156 -5.48 -6.45 7.77
C ILE A 156 -6.50 -6.41 6.63
N ALA A 157 -6.99 -5.23 6.25
CA ALA A 157 -7.96 -5.05 5.18
C ALA A 157 -7.44 -5.56 3.83
N VAL A 158 -6.20 -5.23 3.47
CA VAL A 158 -5.53 -5.73 2.26
C VAL A 158 -5.38 -7.24 2.31
N THR A 159 -4.97 -7.81 3.44
CA THR A 159 -4.82 -9.26 3.60
C THR A 159 -6.16 -9.96 3.43
N ILE A 160 -7.22 -9.47 4.07
CA ILE A 160 -8.58 -10.01 3.93
C ILE A 160 -9.04 -9.90 2.47
N LEU A 161 -8.92 -8.73 1.86
CA LEU A 161 -9.31 -8.51 0.47
C LEU A 161 -8.59 -9.48 -0.47
N PHE A 162 -7.29 -9.63 -0.28
CA PHE A 162 -6.46 -10.51 -1.06
C PHE A 162 -6.88 -11.98 -0.88
N VAL A 163 -7.08 -12.43 0.35
CA VAL A 163 -7.57 -13.79 0.66
C VAL A 163 -8.97 -14.02 0.06
N VAL A 164 -9.88 -13.05 0.15
CA VAL A 164 -11.23 -13.15 -0.42
C VAL A 164 -11.19 -13.26 -1.94
N LEU A 165 -10.40 -12.41 -2.61
CA LEU A 165 -10.26 -12.44 -4.07
C LEU A 165 -9.62 -13.74 -4.57
N VAL A 166 -8.61 -14.25 -3.86
CA VAL A 166 -7.97 -15.52 -4.19
C VAL A 166 -8.88 -16.72 -3.90
N SER A 167 -9.58 -16.75 -2.76
CA SER A 167 -10.40 -17.89 -2.31
C SER A 167 -11.71 -18.07 -3.08
N ARG A 168 -12.33 -16.98 -3.57
CA ARG A 168 -13.54 -17.05 -4.43
C ARG A 168 -13.34 -17.88 -5.71
N THR A 169 -12.09 -18.15 -6.09
CA THR A 169 -11.71 -19.02 -7.22
C THR A 169 -12.14 -20.49 -7.06
N LYS A 170 -12.21 -21.04 -5.83
CA LYS A 170 -12.59 -22.45 -5.66
C LYS A 170 -14.09 -22.70 -5.85
N ARG A 171 -14.95 -21.70 -5.60
CA ARG A 171 -16.40 -21.91 -5.53
C ARG A 171 -17.09 -21.92 -6.90
N THR A 172 -16.52 -21.26 -7.91
CA THR A 172 -17.11 -21.19 -9.26
C THR A 172 -16.91 -22.46 -10.09
N ARG A 173 -15.92 -23.31 -9.78
CA ARG A 173 -15.74 -24.61 -10.47
C ARG A 173 -16.61 -25.75 -9.90
N GLY A 174 -17.12 -25.61 -8.67
CA GLY A 174 -17.98 -26.63 -8.05
C GLY A 174 -19.46 -26.55 -8.47
N ALA A 175 -19.94 -25.36 -8.83
CA ALA A 175 -21.33 -25.16 -9.21
C ALA A 175 -21.65 -25.62 -10.66
N ALA A 176 -20.64 -25.81 -11.51
CA ALA A 176 -20.81 -26.24 -12.89
C ALA A 176 -20.63 -27.76 -13.09
N ALA A 177 -20.30 -28.52 -12.05
CA ALA A 177 -20.07 -29.96 -12.10
C ALA A 177 -21.16 -30.80 -11.41
N GLY A 178 -22.27 -30.17 -10.98
CA GLY A 178 -23.39 -30.82 -10.28
C GLY A 178 -24.68 -30.91 -11.10
N VAL A 179 -24.62 -30.61 -12.39
CA VAL A 179 -25.74 -30.79 -13.34
C VAL A 179 -25.19 -31.53 -14.55
N HIS A 180 -25.05 -32.85 -14.44
CA HIS A 180 -25.16 -33.83 -15.52
C HIS A 180 -25.10 -35.24 -14.93
#